data_AF-A0A258CKR4-F1
#
_entry.id   AF-A0A258CKR4-F1
#
_cell.length_a   1.000
_cell.length_b   1.000
_cell.length_c   1.000
_cell.angle_alpha   90.00
_cell.angle_beta   90.00
_cell.angle_gamma   90.00
#
_symmetry.space_group_name_H-M   'P 1'
#
loop_
_entity.id
_entity.type
_entity.pdbx_description
1 polymer ?
#
loop_
_entity_poly.entity_id
_entity_poly.type
_entity_poly.pdbx_seq_one_letter_code
_entity_poly.pdbx_strand_id
1 'polypeptide(L)'
;MQARNDAIRDRRIKELGARLDTFLDGSVHMGQELSELSRLVTPLPDRITQLEQRDPNNFSFSQAAKLVGMGASVDDLTQSCGLSQSEAELMSKLHQARRKPD
;
A
#
# COMPACT_ATOMS: atom_id res chain seq x y z
N MET A 1 -22.80 2.38 63.12
CA MET A 1 -21.69 2.98 62.35
C MET A 1 -21.11 2.00 61.33
N GLN A 2 -20.88 0.73 61.70
CA GLN A 2 -20.30 -0.31 60.82
C GLN A 2 -21.14 -0.63 59.57
N ALA A 3 -22.45 -0.90 59.73
CA ALA A 3 -23.35 -1.18 58.60
C ALA A 3 -23.42 -0.05 57.55
N ARG A 4 -23.25 1.21 57.96
CA ARG A 4 -23.20 2.36 57.04
C ARG A 4 -21.91 2.36 56.23
N ASN A 5 -20.78 2.00 56.85
CA ASN A 5 -19.50 1.89 56.18
C ASN A 5 -19.49 0.69 55.21
N ASP A 6 -20.12 -0.43 55.59
CA ASP A 6 -20.32 -1.58 54.71
C ASP A 6 -21.15 -1.20 53.48
N ALA A 7 -22.29 -0.53 53.66
CA ALA A 7 -23.13 -0.09 52.55
C ALA A 7 -22.41 0.87 51.58
N ILE A 8 -21.55 1.76 52.09
CA ILE A 8 -20.72 2.65 51.26
C ILE A 8 -19.68 1.85 50.46
N ARG A 9 -19.04 0.85 51.09
CA ARG A 9 -18.09 -0.03 50.40
C ARG A 9 -18.77 -0.82 49.29
N ASP A 10 -19.91 -1.45 49.58
CA ASP A 10 -20.66 -2.24 48.61
C ASP A 10 -21.10 -1.39 47.41
N ARG A 11 -21.53 -0.14 47.67
CA ARG A 11 -21.86 0.80 46.61
C ARG A 11 -20.65 1.10 45.72
N ARG A 12 -19.48 1.38 46.31
CA ARG A 12 -18.25 1.65 45.54
C ARG A 12 -17.79 0.44 44.73
N ILE A 13 -17.90 -0.77 45.28
CA ILE A 13 -17.56 -2.01 44.57
C ILE A 13 -18.49 -2.18 43.36
N LYS A 14 -19.80 -1.96 43.52
CA LYS A 14 -20.75 -2.01 42.40
C LYS A 14 -20.48 -0.96 41.34
N GLU A 15 -20.18 0.27 41.74
CA GLU A 15 -19.84 1.35 40.80
C GLU A 15 -18.54 1.06 40.02
N LEU A 16 -17.53 0.48 40.68
CA LEU A 16 -16.29 0.06 40.03
C LEU A 16 -16.51 -1.13 39.08
N GLY A 17 -17.33 -2.11 39.48
CA GLY A 17 -17.70 -3.24 38.63
C GLY A 17 -18.38 -2.78 37.34
N ALA A 18 -19.38 -1.90 37.44
CA ALA A 18 -20.08 -1.36 36.27
C ALA A 18 -19.14 -0.58 35.32
N ARG A 19 -18.18 0.17 35.86
CA ARG A 19 -17.17 0.87 35.07
C ARG A 19 -16.22 -0.10 34.36
N LEU A 20 -15.82 -1.18 35.04
CA LEU A 20 -14.98 -2.22 34.45
C LEU A 20 -15.72 -2.93 33.32
N ASP A 21 -16.99 -3.29 33.51
CA ASP A 21 -17.79 -3.92 32.46
C ASP A 21 -17.91 -3.03 31.21
N THR A 22 -18.14 -1.73 31.40
CA THR A 22 -18.19 -0.76 30.31
C THR A 22 -16.83 -0.65 29.59
N PHE A 23 -15.73 -0.70 30.34
CA PHE A 23 -14.39 -0.66 29.76
C PHE A 23 -14.05 -1.93 28.97
N LEU A 24 -14.43 -3.10 29.49
CA LEU A 24 -14.23 -4.38 28.82
C LEU A 24 -15.03 -4.45 27.52
N ASP A 25 -16.29 -4.01 27.54
CA ASP A 25 -17.13 -3.94 26.34
C ASP A 25 -16.51 -3.02 25.27
N GLY A 26 -16.08 -1.82 25.67
CA GLY A 26 -15.36 -0.90 24.78
C GLY A 26 -14.07 -1.50 24.22
N SER A 27 -13.31 -2.23 25.03
CA SER A 27 -12.05 -2.87 24.59
C SER A 27 -12.30 -3.99 23.58
N VAL A 28 -13.36 -4.79 23.76
CA VAL A 28 -13.75 -5.83 22.80
C VAL A 28 -14.17 -5.21 21.47
N HIS A 29 -15.00 -4.16 21.51
CA HIS A 29 -15.42 -3.46 20.29
C HIS A 29 -14.23 -2.85 19.55
N MET A 30 -13.30 -2.20 20.25
CA MET A 30 -12.06 -1.69 19.65
C MET A 30 -11.24 -2.81 19.00
N GLY A 31 -11.17 -4.00 19.61
CA GLY A 31 -10.48 -5.15 19.02
C GLY A 31 -11.12 -5.61 17.71
N GLN A 32 -12.45 -5.58 17.62
CA GLN A 32 -13.19 -5.90 16.39
C GLN A 32 -12.92 -4.87 15.28
N GLU A 33 -12.98 -3.58 15.59
CA GLU A 33 -12.68 -2.50 14.64
C GLU A 33 -11.24 -2.57 14.12
N LEU A 34 -10.27 -2.86 15.01
CA LEU A 34 -8.86 -3.05 14.62
C LEU A 34 -8.67 -4.28 13.71
N SER A 35 -9.40 -5.37 13.98
CA SER A 35 -9.38 -6.56 13.13
C SER A 35 -9.93 -6.27 11.73
N GLU A 36 -11.04 -5.55 11.62
CA GLU A 36 -11.62 -5.15 10.33
C GLU A 36 -10.68 -4.19 9.57
N LEU A 37 -10.09 -3.21 10.26
CA LEU A 37 -9.10 -2.33 9.65
C LEU A 37 -7.88 -3.11 9.16
N SER A 38 -7.37 -4.05 9.97
CA SER A 38 -6.27 -4.93 9.55
C SER A 38 -6.65 -5.70 8.30
N ARG A 39 -7.86 -6.26 8.23
CA ARG A 39 -8.36 -7.00 7.05
C ARG A 39 -8.38 -6.15 5.79
N LEU A 40 -8.68 -4.86 5.90
CA LEU A 40 -8.67 -3.91 4.77
C LEU A 40 -7.26 -3.48 4.38
N VAL A 41 -6.36 -3.29 5.35
CA VAL A 41 -5.00 -2.77 5.13
C VAL A 41 -4.04 -3.87 4.66
N THR A 42 -4.13 -5.09 5.19
CA THR A 42 -3.27 -6.23 4.84
C THR A 42 -3.11 -6.47 3.33
N PRO A 43 -4.17 -6.43 2.49
CA PRO A 43 -4.02 -6.66 1.05
C PRO A 43 -3.53 -5.44 0.25
N LEU A 44 -3.41 -4.24 0.85
CA LEU A 44 -3.04 -3.03 0.11
C LEU A 44 -1.63 -3.08 -0.48
N PRO A 45 -0.57 -3.50 0.26
CA PRO A 45 0.77 -3.62 -0.32
C PRO A 45 0.79 -4.51 -1.56
N ASP A 46 0.15 -5.68 -1.51
CA ASP A 46 0.08 -6.59 -2.65
C ASP A 46 -0.65 -5.96 -3.84
N ARG A 47 -1.75 -5.24 -3.60
CA ARG A 47 -2.48 -4.50 -4.66
C ARG A 47 -1.63 -3.39 -5.25
N ILE A 48 -0.87 -2.66 -4.44
CA ILE A 48 0.05 -1.62 -4.91
C ILE A 48 1.13 -2.23 -5.78
N THR A 49 1.78 -3.30 -5.33
CA THR A 49 2.79 -4.02 -6.14
C THR A 49 2.21 -4.55 -7.45
N GLN A 50 0.99 -5.09 -7.45
CA GLN A 50 0.32 -5.51 -8.68
C GLN A 50 0.03 -4.34 -9.62
N LEU A 51 -0.33 -3.16 -9.09
CA LEU A 51 -0.55 -1.96 -9.90
C LEU A 51 0.76 -1.43 -10.49
N GLU A 52 1.84 -1.41 -9.71
CA GLU A 52 3.18 -1.02 -10.19
C GLU A 52 3.68 -1.96 -11.30
N GLN A 53 3.43 -3.26 -11.16
CA GLN A 53 3.75 -4.26 -12.20
C GLN A 53 2.85 -4.14 -13.43
N ARG A 54 1.64 -3.59 -13.26
CA ARG A 54 0.64 -3.42 -14.32
C ARG A 54 0.72 -2.08 -15.03
N ASP A 55 1.62 -1.16 -14.65
CA ASP A 55 1.85 0.04 -15.43
C ASP A 55 2.43 -0.39 -16.81
N PRO A 56 1.61 -0.42 -17.87
CA PRO A 56 2.03 -0.93 -19.17
C PRO A 56 3.16 -0.06 -19.72
N ASN A 57 3.15 1.22 -19.37
CA ASN A 57 4.17 2.16 -19.80
C ASN A 57 5.52 1.83 -19.14
N ASN A 58 5.54 1.49 -17.85
CA ASN A 58 6.80 1.18 -17.17
C ASN A 58 7.41 -0.15 -17.66
N PHE A 59 6.57 -1.15 -17.96
CA PHE A 59 7.01 -2.38 -18.62
C PHE A 59 7.49 -2.12 -20.06
N SER A 60 6.74 -1.37 -20.86
CA SER A 60 7.10 -1.00 -22.23
C SER A 60 8.38 -0.18 -22.31
N PHE A 61 8.59 0.80 -21.41
CA PHE A 61 9.80 1.62 -21.37
C PHE A 61 11.03 0.84 -20.90
N SER A 62 10.89 -0.03 -19.90
CA SER A 62 12.00 -0.88 -19.44
C SER A 62 12.41 -1.92 -20.50
N GLN A 63 11.43 -2.51 -21.20
CA GLN A 63 11.67 -3.38 -22.35
C GLN A 63 12.32 -2.62 -23.52
N ALA A 64 11.81 -1.43 -23.84
CA ALA A 64 12.35 -0.58 -24.90
C ALA A 64 13.79 -0.14 -24.59
N ALA A 65 14.12 0.23 -23.34
CA ALA A 65 15.48 0.57 -22.94
C ALA A 65 16.46 -0.59 -23.20
N LYS A 66 16.04 -1.83 -22.87
CA LYS A 66 16.85 -3.03 -23.13
C LYS A 66 17.06 -3.27 -24.63
N LEU A 67 16.01 -3.14 -25.43
CA LEU A 67 16.08 -3.31 -26.89
C LEU A 67 16.94 -2.22 -27.57
N VAL A 68 16.80 -0.95 -27.16
CA VAL A 68 17.67 0.15 -27.62
C VAL A 68 19.14 -0.13 -27.25
N GLY A 69 19.41 -0.65 -26.04
CA GLY A 69 20.75 -1.05 -25.62
C GLY A 69 21.37 -2.16 -26.48
N MET A 70 20.54 -3.00 -27.10
CA MET A 70 20.91 -4.03 -28.07
C MET A 70 20.98 -3.52 -29.52
N GLY A 71 20.64 -2.24 -29.75
CA GLY A 71 20.68 -1.62 -31.09
C GLY A 71 19.41 -1.81 -31.93
N ALA A 72 18.27 -2.12 -31.31
CA ALA A 72 16.99 -2.20 -32.01
C ALA A 72 16.61 -0.88 -32.69
N SER A 73 15.92 -0.95 -33.83
CA SER A 73 15.47 0.23 -34.57
C SER A 73 14.24 0.89 -33.92
N VAL A 74 13.92 2.12 -34.33
CA VAL A 74 12.72 2.84 -33.84
C VAL A 74 11.45 2.06 -34.20
N ASP A 75 11.40 1.43 -35.38
CA ASP A 75 10.26 0.62 -35.82
C ASP A 75 10.10 -0.67 -35.00
N ASP A 76 11.21 -1.30 -34.60
CA ASP A 76 11.15 -2.48 -33.73
C ASP A 76 10.61 -2.15 -32.34
N LEU A 77 10.88 -0.94 -31.84
CA LEU A 77 10.42 -0.47 -30.52
C LEU A 77 8.93 -0.13 -30.53
N THR A 78 8.42 0.50 -31.60
CA THR A 78 6.99 0.77 -31.73
C THR A 78 6.20 -0.53 -31.86
N GLN A 79 6.70 -1.48 -32.66
CA GLN A 79 6.02 -2.76 -32.89
C GLN A 79 6.12 -3.73 -31.69
N SER A 80 7.27 -3.79 -31.00
CA SER A 80 7.51 -4.78 -29.95
C SER A 80 7.17 -4.28 -28.54
N CYS A 81 7.21 -2.97 -28.30
CA CYS A 81 6.93 -2.37 -26.98
C CYS A 81 5.64 -1.55 -26.95
N GLY A 82 4.92 -1.43 -28.07
CA GLY A 82 3.64 -0.69 -28.13
C GLY A 82 3.79 0.82 -27.91
N LEU A 83 4.98 1.37 -28.16
CA LEU A 83 5.28 2.79 -28.03
C LEU A 83 4.76 3.56 -29.25
N SER A 84 4.38 4.83 -29.07
CA SER A 84 4.20 5.74 -30.19
C SER A 84 5.55 6.06 -30.87
N GLN A 85 5.49 6.48 -32.13
CA GLN A 85 6.70 6.84 -32.89
C GLN A 85 7.53 7.93 -32.18
N SER A 86 6.87 8.93 -31.61
CA SER A 86 7.52 9.99 -30.82
C SER A 86 8.21 9.47 -29.56
N GLU A 87 7.63 8.45 -28.89
CA GLU A 87 8.21 7.86 -27.68
C GLU A 87 9.41 6.96 -28.00
N ALA A 88 9.34 6.18 -29.08
CA ALA A 88 10.46 5.36 -29.54
C ALA A 88 11.67 6.21 -29.99
N GLU A 89 11.42 7.33 -30.69
CA GLU A 89 12.47 8.29 -31.04
C GLU A 89 13.11 8.94 -29.82
N LEU A 90 12.30 9.33 -28.82
CA LEU A 90 12.80 9.90 -27.57
C LEU A 90 13.68 8.90 -26.82
N MET A 91 13.26 7.64 -26.71
CA MET A 91 14.03 6.58 -26.04
C MET A 91 15.37 6.31 -26.72
N SER A 92 15.40 6.28 -28.06
CA SER A 92 16.65 6.13 -28.82
C SER A 92 17.62 7.29 -28.56
N LYS A 93 17.13 8.54 -28.60
CA LYS A 93 17.93 9.74 -28.33
C LYS A 93 18.43 9.81 -26.88
N LEU A 94 17.58 9.49 -25.90
CA LEU A 94 17.93 9.49 -24.48
C LEU A 94 19.04 8.46 -24.18
N HIS A 95 18.94 7.27 -24.77
CA HIS A 95 19.92 6.21 -24.55
C HIS A 95 21.24 6.46 -25.28
N GLN A 96 21.21 7.11 -26.46
CA GLN A 96 22.41 7.59 -27.15
C GLN A 96 23.12 8.68 -26.34
N ALA A 97 22.36 9.61 -25.74
CA ALA A 97 22.91 10.63 -24.84
C ALA A 97 23.57 10.01 -23.60
N ARG A 98 22.99 8.95 -23.02
CA ARG A 98 23.58 8.20 -21.89
C ARG A 98 24.82 7.36 -22.27
N ARG A 99 24.92 6.89 -23.52
CA ARG A 99 26.09 6.13 -24.03
C ARG A 99 27.23 7.01 -24.49
N LYS A 100 27.06 8.33 -24.53
CA LYS A 100 28.12 9.30 -24.80
C LYS A 100 28.66 9.82 -23.46
N PRO A 101 29.64 9.14 -22.82
CA PRO A 101 30.45 9.80 -21.82
C PRO A 101 31.41 10.73 -22.57
N ASP A 102 31.17 12.04 -22.44
CA ASP A 102 32.26 13.01 -22.45
C ASP A 102 32.55 13.36 -20.99
#